data_AF-A0A1F6MDG2-F1
#
_entry.id   AF-A0A1F6MDG2-F1
#
_cell.length_a   1.000
_cell.length_b   1.000
_cell.length_c   1.000
_cell.angle_alpha   90.00
_cell.angle_beta   90.00
_cell.angle_gamma   90.00
#
_symmetry.space_group_name_H-M   'P 1'
#
loop_
_entity.id
_entity.type
_entity.pdbx_description
1 polymer ?
#
loop_
_entity_poly.entity_id
_entity_poly.type
_entity_poly.pdbx_seq_one_letter_code
_entity_poly.pdbx_strand_id
1 'polypeptide(L)'
;MKILWKFVFLALLGISAVRARAEDEFLYFPITGNEEVTCGFCGYYYRSGACHGATDIDTTNGATEIYAAAAGEVVRVVKSAVYCRDDPFGTHVVLEHSNDYRTIYAHLLPGSTAVEVGDNVEAGQFLGIGDTTGCAWGSHLHFEVRDSDGNRVDPYDGSAEQQAMCLPTLSTEECGENSLWVSCPPEPYDAALAADADRDGFTVAQGDCDDSNRDVYPDAPERCDGIDNNCSGRADENFIILGTPCSAGIGECQAGGVWQCNSTRDDVSCSAVPLDPPEAIDIFGDGLDNNCNGETDEFEGDCPPGMALIPSIEVCIDRYEASRPPGMRWPGYGVAETAVPQSVAGAMPWNLTTWAGHVAACVRAGKHLCRASEWLLACRGVEGRTYPYGDEFDFNACREFSPIETGSYPRCVTPEGVFDLSGNMFETMLNDLSGAESNMAWGSGGGGTYSGGGDPYYSSCMDPFVLDPEEEPGCLNEIPETYPDTDVPTCRTVATNDGFRCCWSP
;
A
#
# COMPACT_ATOMS: atom_id res chain seq x y z
N MET A 1 -5.36 -34.58 41.58
CA MET A 1 -4.33 -33.53 41.34
C MET A 1 -4.73 -32.85 40.04
N LYS A 2 -5.53 -31.78 40.07
CA LYS A 2 -5.13 -30.36 40.17
C LYS A 2 -4.09 -29.97 39.11
N ILE A 3 -4.44 -28.97 38.28
CA ILE A 3 -3.66 -27.84 37.72
C ILE A 3 -4.32 -27.47 36.38
N LEU A 4 -4.57 -26.22 35.98
CA LEU A 4 -4.82 -24.91 36.59
C LEU A 4 -5.17 -24.00 35.38
N TRP A 5 -6.01 -23.00 35.59
CA TRP A 5 -6.40 -21.98 34.60
C TRP A 5 -5.24 -21.28 33.89
N LYS A 6 -5.47 -20.87 32.63
CA LYS A 6 -5.01 -19.57 32.11
C LYS A 6 -6.07 -18.94 31.20
N PHE A 7 -6.61 -17.83 31.68
CA PHE A 7 -7.34 -16.83 30.90
C PHE A 7 -6.36 -16.12 29.95
N VAL A 8 -6.77 -15.90 28.71
CA VAL A 8 -6.21 -14.84 27.86
C VAL A 8 -7.38 -13.98 27.39
N PHE A 9 -7.44 -12.78 27.96
CA PHE A 9 -8.19 -11.65 27.42
C PHE A 9 -7.31 -11.02 26.34
N LEU A 10 -7.77 -10.96 25.09
CA LEU A 10 -7.24 -10.01 24.12
C LEU A 10 -8.42 -9.22 23.53
N ALA A 11 -8.33 -7.90 23.67
CA ALA A 11 -9.31 -6.93 23.25
C ALA A 11 -9.45 -6.91 21.72
N LEU A 12 -10.67 -7.07 21.23
CA LEU A 12 -11.05 -6.77 19.85
C LEU A 12 -11.31 -5.27 19.72
N LEU A 13 -10.47 -4.61 18.91
CA LEU A 13 -10.70 -3.27 18.40
C LEU A 13 -11.84 -3.29 17.38
N GLY A 14 -12.66 -2.25 17.42
CA GLY A 14 -13.98 -2.16 16.81
C GLY A 14 -13.98 -2.38 15.29
N ILE A 15 -14.65 -3.45 14.90
CA ILE A 15 -15.34 -3.55 13.63
C ILE A 15 -16.74 -2.99 13.91
N SER A 16 -17.12 -1.90 13.25
CA SER A 16 -18.52 -1.50 13.20
C SER A 16 -19.31 -2.72 12.74
N ALA A 17 -20.15 -3.25 13.62
CA ALA A 17 -21.02 -4.35 13.29
C ALA A 17 -21.87 -3.91 12.09
N VAL A 18 -21.59 -4.48 10.92
CA VAL A 18 -22.63 -4.67 9.92
C VAL A 18 -23.66 -5.54 10.64
N ARG A 19 -24.76 -4.92 11.03
CA ARG A 19 -25.87 -5.54 11.78
C ARG A 19 -26.27 -6.79 11.00
N ALA A 20 -26.15 -7.97 11.61
CA ALA A 20 -26.88 -9.13 11.10
C ALA A 20 -28.36 -8.72 11.06
N ARG A 21 -29.00 -8.81 9.89
CA ARG A 21 -30.46 -8.65 9.78
C ARG A 21 -31.10 -9.58 10.81
N ALA A 22 -31.90 -9.03 11.71
CA ALA A 22 -32.46 -9.76 12.84
C ALA A 22 -33.33 -10.91 12.33
N GLU A 23 -33.32 -12.05 13.02
CA GLU A 23 -34.26 -13.15 12.80
C GLU A 23 -35.73 -12.78 13.13
N ASP A 24 -35.98 -11.50 13.43
CA ASP A 24 -37.26 -10.94 13.90
C ASP A 24 -38.07 -10.21 12.79
N GLU A 25 -37.44 -9.80 11.68
CA GLU A 25 -38.13 -9.19 10.52
C GLU A 25 -38.58 -10.27 9.53
N PHE A 26 -39.89 -10.54 9.43
CA PHE A 26 -40.39 -11.65 8.59
C PHE A 26 -41.73 -11.36 7.89
N LEU A 27 -42.36 -10.21 8.15
CA LEU A 27 -43.66 -9.85 7.59
C LEU A 27 -43.51 -9.00 6.32
N TYR A 28 -44.26 -9.36 5.29
CA TYR A 28 -44.54 -8.58 4.08
C TYR A 28 -45.92 -7.94 4.17
N PHE A 29 -46.12 -6.78 3.55
CA PHE A 29 -47.40 -6.09 3.62
C PHE A 29 -48.51 -6.95 2.99
N PRO A 30 -49.63 -7.21 3.69
CA PRO A 30 -50.57 -8.29 3.33
C PRO A 30 -51.55 -7.92 2.19
N ILE A 31 -51.24 -6.90 1.38
CA ILE A 31 -52.06 -6.43 0.26
C ILE A 31 -51.19 -5.93 -0.90
N THR A 32 -51.74 -5.94 -2.12
CA THR A 32 -51.10 -5.46 -3.34
C THR A 32 -51.74 -4.14 -3.78
N GLY A 33 -51.20 -2.98 -3.38
CA GLY A 33 -51.69 -1.67 -3.81
C GLY A 33 -51.35 -0.53 -2.84
N ASN A 34 -51.68 0.70 -3.23
CA ASN A 34 -51.43 1.92 -2.43
C ASN A 34 -52.48 2.14 -1.33
N GLU A 35 -53.02 1.08 -0.72
CA GLU A 35 -54.02 1.26 0.35
C GLU A 35 -53.33 1.74 1.62
N GLU A 36 -54.01 2.63 2.35
CA GLU A 36 -53.46 3.29 3.52
C GLU A 36 -53.77 2.52 4.81
N VAL A 37 -52.83 2.57 5.76
CA VAL A 37 -53.12 2.15 7.14
C VAL A 37 -54.08 3.16 7.75
N THR A 38 -55.31 2.70 8.02
CA THR A 38 -56.40 3.54 8.54
C THR A 38 -56.33 3.68 10.06
N CYS A 39 -55.86 2.65 10.77
CA CYS A 39 -55.53 2.75 12.19
C CYS A 39 -54.41 1.77 12.56
N GLY A 40 -53.46 2.22 13.38
CA GLY A 40 -52.39 1.35 13.90
C GLY A 40 -52.74 0.63 15.20
N PHE A 41 -51.75 -0.13 15.68
CA PHE A 41 -51.80 -0.81 16.96
C PHE A 41 -52.00 0.18 18.12
N CYS A 42 -52.84 -0.21 19.08
CA CYS A 42 -53.34 0.62 20.18
C CYS A 42 -53.98 1.97 19.82
N GLY A 43 -54.33 2.21 18.55
CA GLY A 43 -55.06 3.41 18.14
C GLY A 43 -56.46 3.54 18.76
N TYR A 44 -56.85 4.76 19.12
CA TYR A 44 -58.15 5.04 19.77
C TYR A 44 -59.26 5.39 18.76
N TYR A 45 -60.29 4.55 18.65
CA TYR A 45 -61.61 4.93 18.10
C TYR A 45 -62.68 5.20 19.17
N TYR A 46 -62.51 4.70 20.41
CA TYR A 46 -63.56 4.76 21.44
C TYR A 46 -63.15 5.51 22.71
N ARG A 47 -64.11 6.27 23.27
CA ARG A 47 -64.05 6.93 24.60
C ARG A 47 -63.85 5.96 25.79
N SER A 48 -63.72 4.66 25.54
CA SER A 48 -63.55 3.61 26.56
C SER A 48 -62.11 3.42 27.02
N GLY A 49 -61.11 3.90 26.26
CA GLY A 49 -59.70 3.77 26.60
C GLY A 49 -59.07 2.39 26.32
N ALA A 50 -59.76 1.50 25.60
CA ALA A 50 -59.25 0.17 25.26
C ALA A 50 -58.36 0.21 24.00
N CYS A 51 -57.19 -0.45 24.06
CA CYS A 51 -56.23 -0.57 22.96
C CYS A 51 -56.80 -1.38 21.79
N HIS A 52 -56.70 -0.83 20.57
CA HIS A 52 -56.94 -1.53 19.31
C HIS A 52 -55.82 -2.54 19.04
N GLY A 53 -56.10 -3.82 19.02
CA GLY A 53 -55.07 -4.87 19.04
C GLY A 53 -54.40 -5.18 17.71
N ALA A 54 -54.57 -4.34 16.68
CA ALA A 54 -54.25 -4.67 15.31
C ALA A 54 -53.87 -3.43 14.49
N THR A 55 -53.39 -3.68 13.27
CA THR A 55 -53.27 -2.68 12.20
C THR A 55 -54.45 -2.85 11.24
N ASP A 56 -55.23 -1.78 11.07
CA ASP A 56 -56.35 -1.73 10.14
C ASP A 56 -55.90 -1.11 8.81
N ILE A 57 -56.01 -1.86 7.72
CA ILE A 57 -55.57 -1.46 6.38
C ILE A 57 -56.80 -1.26 5.48
N ASP A 58 -56.89 -0.14 4.76
CA ASP A 58 -58.07 0.18 3.95
C ASP A 58 -58.32 -0.88 2.87
N THR A 59 -59.59 -1.26 2.68
CA THR A 59 -60.03 -2.13 1.58
C THR A 59 -61.27 -1.58 0.88
N THR A 60 -61.58 -0.29 1.10
CA THR A 60 -62.80 0.38 0.63
C THR A 60 -62.91 0.45 -0.90
N ASN A 61 -61.80 0.33 -1.63
CA ASN A 61 -61.79 0.27 -3.10
C ASN A 61 -62.48 -0.98 -3.68
N GLY A 62 -62.78 -1.97 -2.84
CA GLY A 62 -63.58 -3.14 -3.18
C GLY A 62 -62.77 -4.23 -3.87
N ALA A 63 -62.94 -5.46 -3.40
CA ALA A 63 -62.20 -6.65 -3.84
C ALA A 63 -60.68 -6.60 -3.59
N THR A 64 -60.21 -5.86 -2.58
CA THR A 64 -58.80 -5.89 -2.16
C THR A 64 -58.41 -7.31 -1.76
N GLU A 65 -57.47 -7.88 -2.50
CA GLU A 65 -56.92 -9.21 -2.25
C GLU A 65 -55.99 -9.17 -1.04
N ILE A 66 -56.20 -10.09 -0.12
CA ILE A 66 -55.44 -10.24 1.12
C ILE A 66 -54.51 -11.43 0.97
N TYR A 67 -53.25 -11.21 1.29
CA TYR A 67 -52.17 -12.17 1.13
C TYR A 67 -51.54 -12.52 2.47
N ALA A 68 -50.94 -13.71 2.57
CA ALA A 68 -50.20 -14.13 3.75
C ALA A 68 -48.98 -13.22 3.94
N ALA A 69 -48.88 -12.52 5.06
CA ALA A 69 -47.73 -11.66 5.36
C ALA A 69 -46.43 -12.46 5.51
N ALA A 70 -46.50 -13.74 5.84
CA ALA A 70 -45.35 -14.63 5.95
C ALA A 70 -45.76 -16.08 5.70
N ALA A 71 -44.79 -16.94 5.40
CA ALA A 71 -45.01 -18.37 5.28
C ALA A 71 -45.44 -18.98 6.62
N GLY A 72 -46.37 -19.93 6.62
CA GLY A 72 -46.89 -20.54 7.84
C GLY A 72 -47.93 -21.62 7.61
N GLU A 73 -48.36 -22.26 8.70
CA GLU A 73 -49.45 -23.23 8.71
C GLU A 73 -50.78 -22.54 9.07
N VAL A 74 -51.85 -22.85 8.33
CA VAL A 74 -53.20 -22.36 8.62
C VAL A 74 -53.77 -23.11 9.81
N VAL A 75 -53.80 -22.46 10.98
CA VAL A 75 -54.29 -23.08 12.23
C VAL A 75 -55.77 -22.82 12.50
N ARG A 76 -56.38 -21.82 11.83
CA ARG A 76 -57.81 -21.54 11.95
C ARG A 76 -58.36 -20.82 10.72
N VAL A 77 -59.54 -21.24 10.28
CA VAL A 77 -60.33 -20.55 9.26
C VAL A 77 -61.79 -20.45 9.74
N VAL A 78 -62.33 -19.23 9.79
CA VAL A 78 -63.75 -18.98 10.03
C VAL A 78 -64.35 -18.41 8.75
N LYS A 79 -65.28 -19.15 8.14
CA LYS A 79 -65.90 -18.82 6.83
C LYS A 79 -67.29 -18.14 6.96
N SER A 80 -67.63 -17.56 8.13
CA SER A 80 -68.98 -17.07 8.43
C SER A 80 -69.00 -15.62 8.90
N ALA A 81 -69.94 -14.82 8.39
CA ALA A 81 -70.24 -13.47 8.85
C ALA A 81 -71.08 -13.48 10.13
N VAL A 82 -70.47 -13.88 11.24
CA VAL A 82 -71.10 -13.87 12.56
C VAL A 82 -71.23 -12.43 13.07
N TYR A 83 -72.28 -12.13 13.83
CA TYR A 83 -72.48 -10.81 14.43
C TYR A 83 -71.34 -10.47 15.42
N CYS A 84 -70.93 -9.20 15.43
CA CYS A 84 -69.87 -8.64 16.28
C CYS A 84 -69.84 -9.12 17.76
N ARG A 85 -71.02 -9.39 18.36
CA ARG A 85 -71.10 -9.86 19.75
C ARG A 85 -70.58 -11.29 19.95
N ASP A 86 -70.72 -12.13 18.94
CA ASP A 86 -70.42 -13.56 19.00
C ASP A 86 -69.03 -13.88 18.40
N ASP A 87 -68.64 -13.16 17.34
CA ASP A 87 -67.29 -13.21 16.78
C ASP A 87 -66.85 -11.81 16.30
N PRO A 88 -65.93 -11.14 17.01
CA PRO A 88 -65.52 -9.80 16.64
C PRO A 88 -64.69 -9.76 15.35
N PHE A 89 -64.00 -10.85 14.99
CA PHE A 89 -63.16 -10.91 13.79
C PHE A 89 -63.97 -11.20 12.52
N GLY A 90 -65.17 -11.77 12.64
CA GLY A 90 -65.97 -12.17 11.49
C GLY A 90 -65.32 -13.31 10.71
N THR A 91 -65.32 -13.23 9.38
CA THR A 91 -64.57 -14.19 8.54
C THR A 91 -63.09 -13.89 8.65
N HIS A 92 -62.29 -14.88 9.05
CA HIS A 92 -60.86 -14.68 9.30
C HIS A 92 -60.03 -15.93 9.08
N VAL A 93 -58.74 -15.72 8.82
CA VAL A 93 -57.69 -16.74 8.73
C VAL A 93 -56.66 -16.46 9.82
N VAL A 94 -56.15 -17.52 10.45
CA VAL A 94 -55.02 -17.45 11.39
C VAL A 94 -53.91 -18.35 10.89
N LEU A 95 -52.71 -17.79 10.77
CA LEU A 95 -51.49 -18.51 10.44
C LEU A 95 -50.59 -18.62 11.67
N GLU A 96 -49.92 -19.76 11.82
CA GLU A 96 -48.83 -19.99 12.75
C GLU A 96 -47.52 -20.10 11.97
N HIS A 97 -46.51 -19.36 12.40
CA HIS A 97 -45.23 -19.23 11.71
C HIS A 97 -44.13 -20.03 12.40
N SER A 98 -43.04 -20.31 11.70
CA SER A 98 -41.92 -21.11 12.22
C SER A 98 -41.16 -20.46 13.39
N ASN A 99 -41.34 -19.15 13.58
CA ASN A 99 -40.80 -18.37 14.70
C ASN A 99 -41.78 -18.24 15.89
N ASP A 100 -42.79 -19.11 15.96
CA ASP A 100 -43.83 -19.15 17.00
C ASP A 100 -44.76 -17.92 17.05
N TYR A 101 -44.67 -17.00 16.09
CA TYR A 101 -45.64 -15.92 15.91
C TYR A 101 -46.91 -16.43 15.24
N ARG A 102 -48.02 -15.70 15.47
CA ARG A 102 -49.28 -15.90 14.75
C ARG A 102 -49.74 -14.61 14.11
N THR A 103 -50.22 -14.70 12.87
CA THR A 103 -50.89 -13.60 12.18
C THR A 103 -52.38 -13.90 11.99
N ILE A 104 -53.21 -12.89 12.16
CA ILE A 104 -54.67 -12.98 12.04
C ILE A 104 -55.12 -11.97 10.98
N TYR A 105 -55.88 -12.46 10.00
CA TYR A 105 -56.42 -11.70 8.88
C TYR A 105 -57.94 -11.70 9.00
N ALA A 106 -58.52 -10.62 9.50
CA ALA A 106 -59.94 -10.55 9.84
C ALA A 106 -60.75 -9.60 8.96
N HIS A 107 -62.07 -9.65 9.15
CA HIS A 107 -63.07 -8.92 8.38
C HIS A 107 -63.13 -9.29 6.89
N LEU A 108 -62.76 -10.52 6.54
CA LEU A 108 -62.78 -10.98 5.14
C LEU A 108 -64.21 -11.15 4.60
N LEU A 109 -64.36 -11.15 3.28
CA LEU A 109 -65.61 -11.44 2.56
C LEU A 109 -65.97 -12.91 2.76
N PRO A 110 -67.20 -13.26 3.22
CA PRO A 110 -67.60 -14.65 3.38
C PRO A 110 -67.53 -15.42 2.07
N GLY A 111 -66.87 -16.58 2.10
CA GLY A 111 -66.67 -17.41 0.91
C GLY A 111 -65.51 -16.99 0.02
N SER A 112 -64.78 -15.92 0.33
CA SER A 112 -63.56 -15.54 -0.39
C SER A 112 -62.31 -16.28 0.07
N THR A 113 -62.34 -16.92 1.25
CA THR A 113 -61.18 -17.61 1.82
C THR A 113 -60.70 -18.74 0.92
N ALA A 114 -59.45 -18.69 0.47
CA ALA A 114 -58.86 -19.65 -0.47
C ALA A 114 -58.12 -20.82 0.21
N VAL A 115 -58.08 -20.85 1.54
CA VAL A 115 -57.32 -21.82 2.34
C VAL A 115 -58.19 -22.60 3.32
N GLU A 116 -57.68 -23.73 3.80
CA GLU A 116 -58.27 -24.61 4.82
C GLU A 116 -57.29 -24.86 5.98
N VAL A 117 -57.82 -25.30 7.12
CA VAL A 117 -57.00 -25.60 8.31
C VAL A 117 -56.06 -26.77 7.99
N GLY A 118 -54.77 -26.57 8.26
CA GLY A 118 -53.68 -27.51 7.97
C GLY A 118 -52.94 -27.24 6.65
N ASP A 119 -53.38 -26.27 5.85
CA ASP A 119 -52.63 -25.85 4.66
C ASP A 119 -51.33 -25.16 5.07
N ASN A 120 -50.24 -25.45 4.35
CA ASN A 120 -49.01 -24.65 4.43
C ASN A 120 -49.08 -23.57 3.35
N VAL A 121 -48.85 -22.33 3.72
CA VAL A 121 -48.88 -21.18 2.81
C VAL A 121 -47.51 -20.53 2.74
N GLU A 122 -47.18 -19.99 1.57
CA GLU A 122 -45.98 -19.16 1.37
C GLU A 122 -46.31 -17.67 1.62
N ALA A 123 -45.28 -16.87 1.89
CA ALA A 123 -45.45 -15.42 1.98
C ALA A 123 -45.99 -14.88 0.65
N GLY A 124 -47.08 -14.12 0.72
CA GLY A 124 -47.78 -13.59 -0.43
C GLY A 124 -48.74 -14.54 -1.12
N GLN A 125 -49.03 -15.69 -0.53
CA GLN A 125 -50.10 -16.55 -1.02
C GLN A 125 -51.46 -15.90 -0.74
N PHE A 126 -52.36 -15.91 -1.73
CA PHE A 126 -53.72 -15.36 -1.61
C PHE A 126 -54.51 -16.09 -0.52
N LEU A 127 -55.06 -15.32 0.43
CA LEU A 127 -55.86 -15.82 1.55
C LEU A 127 -57.35 -15.55 1.38
N GLY A 128 -57.73 -14.39 0.84
CA GLY A 128 -59.12 -13.99 0.68
C GLY A 128 -59.26 -12.53 0.27
N ILE A 129 -60.48 -12.00 0.41
CA ILE A 129 -60.82 -10.62 0.02
C ILE A 129 -61.24 -9.84 1.26
N GLY A 130 -60.79 -8.59 1.41
CA GLY A 130 -61.20 -7.70 2.50
C GLY A 130 -62.67 -7.26 2.40
N ASP A 131 -63.34 -7.12 3.54
CA ASP A 131 -64.76 -6.72 3.64
C ASP A 131 -65.05 -6.13 5.05
N THR A 132 -66.25 -6.36 5.57
CA THR A 132 -66.87 -5.69 6.72
C THR A 132 -67.48 -6.66 7.72
N THR A 133 -67.07 -7.94 7.71
CA THR A 133 -67.67 -8.96 8.58
C THR A 133 -67.25 -8.81 10.05
N GLY A 134 -68.06 -9.26 11.01
CA GLY A 134 -67.73 -9.14 12.44
C GLY A 134 -67.96 -7.73 12.99
N CYS A 135 -66.97 -7.18 13.72
CA CYS A 135 -67.03 -5.83 14.33
C CYS A 135 -66.36 -4.73 13.46
N ALA A 136 -66.67 -4.65 12.17
CA ALA A 136 -66.13 -3.63 11.27
C ALA A 136 -67.13 -2.49 10.98
N TRP A 137 -66.66 -1.25 10.95
CA TRP A 137 -67.48 -0.05 10.64
C TRP A 137 -67.41 0.37 9.18
N GLY A 138 -66.34 -0.01 8.51
CA GLY A 138 -66.05 0.18 7.09
C GLY A 138 -65.17 -0.95 6.60
N SER A 139 -64.98 -1.07 5.28
CA SER A 139 -64.22 -2.16 4.69
C SER A 139 -62.74 -1.98 5.00
N HIS A 140 -62.15 -2.90 5.76
CA HIS A 140 -60.72 -2.89 6.07
C HIS A 140 -60.25 -4.32 6.39
N LEU A 141 -58.95 -4.55 6.22
CA LEU A 141 -58.29 -5.71 6.80
C LEU A 141 -57.89 -5.37 8.24
N HIS A 142 -58.34 -6.18 9.20
CA HIS A 142 -57.83 -6.14 10.56
C HIS A 142 -56.70 -7.17 10.70
N PHE A 143 -55.47 -6.67 10.72
CA PHE A 143 -54.23 -7.46 10.77
C PHE A 143 -53.64 -7.46 12.19
N GLU A 144 -53.74 -8.59 12.89
CA GLU A 144 -53.23 -8.75 14.26
C GLU A 144 -52.03 -9.72 14.27
N VAL A 145 -50.97 -9.34 14.99
CA VAL A 145 -49.79 -10.18 15.24
C VAL A 145 -49.76 -10.58 16.71
N ARG A 146 -49.46 -11.86 16.98
CA ARG A 146 -49.28 -12.40 18.33
C ARG A 146 -47.96 -13.12 18.49
N ASP A 147 -47.35 -12.94 19.66
CA ASP A 147 -46.16 -13.70 20.07
C ASP A 147 -46.51 -15.13 20.52
N SER A 148 -45.48 -15.90 20.89
CA SER A 148 -45.59 -17.28 21.37
C SER A 148 -46.43 -17.43 22.66
N ASP A 149 -46.50 -16.37 23.47
CA ASP A 149 -47.29 -16.31 24.70
C ASP A 149 -48.76 -15.92 24.44
N GLY A 150 -49.08 -15.53 23.20
CA GLY A 150 -50.38 -15.07 22.76
C GLY A 150 -50.66 -13.59 23.07
N ASN A 151 -49.63 -12.82 23.46
CA ASN A 151 -49.74 -11.38 23.59
C ASN A 151 -49.82 -10.73 22.22
N ARG A 152 -50.47 -9.57 22.18
CA ARG A 152 -50.58 -8.76 20.97
C ARG A 152 -49.32 -7.92 20.78
N VAL A 153 -48.81 -7.89 19.56
CA VAL A 153 -47.57 -7.20 19.20
C VAL A 153 -47.84 -6.15 18.14
N ASP A 154 -47.22 -4.97 18.29
CA ASP A 154 -47.19 -3.96 17.22
C ASP A 154 -46.18 -4.39 16.14
N PRO A 155 -46.60 -4.67 14.89
CA PRO A 155 -45.66 -5.05 13.83
C PRO A 155 -44.68 -3.93 13.45
N TYR A 156 -44.95 -2.67 13.80
CA TYR A 156 -44.07 -1.53 13.47
C TYR A 156 -42.90 -1.36 14.45
N ASP A 157 -43.00 -1.79 15.70
CA ASP A 157 -41.94 -1.62 16.71
C ASP A 157 -41.60 -2.90 17.50
N GLY A 158 -42.35 -3.98 17.31
CA GLY A 158 -42.14 -5.27 18.00
C GLY A 158 -42.42 -5.24 19.50
N SER A 159 -42.82 -4.08 20.05
CA SER A 159 -43.14 -3.88 21.46
C SER A 159 -44.65 -3.62 21.64
N ALA A 160 -45.19 -4.02 22.79
CA ALA A 160 -46.58 -3.74 23.15
C ALA A 160 -46.75 -2.34 23.79
N GLU A 161 -46.08 -1.31 23.25
CA GLU A 161 -46.18 0.06 23.78
C GLU A 161 -47.44 0.80 23.30
N GLN A 162 -48.02 1.59 24.21
CA GLN A 162 -49.20 2.41 23.93
C GLN A 162 -48.79 3.67 23.18
N GLN A 163 -48.84 3.67 21.84
CA GLN A 163 -48.57 4.87 21.06
C GLN A 163 -49.65 5.17 20.00
N ALA A 164 -49.98 6.47 19.94
CA ALA A 164 -50.76 7.21 18.94
C ALA A 164 -52.26 6.93 18.75
N MET A 165 -53.02 8.01 18.51
CA MET A 165 -54.43 8.00 18.14
C MET A 165 -54.62 7.43 16.72
N CYS A 166 -55.77 6.82 16.39
CA CYS A 166 -56.14 6.59 14.99
C CYS A 166 -56.34 7.96 14.30
N LEU A 167 -55.25 8.56 13.83
CA LEU A 167 -55.25 9.71 12.94
C LEU A 167 -54.63 9.24 11.62
N PRO A 168 -55.10 9.74 10.47
CA PRO A 168 -54.74 9.27 9.12
C PRO A 168 -53.29 9.58 8.71
N THR A 169 -52.41 9.82 9.67
CA THR A 169 -50.99 10.01 9.48
C THR A 169 -50.28 9.45 10.72
N LEU A 170 -50.35 8.12 10.90
CA LEU A 170 -49.09 7.45 11.24
C LEU A 170 -48.18 7.79 10.06
N SER A 171 -47.12 8.56 10.32
CA SER A 171 -46.05 8.71 9.36
C SER A 171 -45.58 7.29 9.05
N THR A 172 -46.00 6.76 7.90
CA THR A 172 -45.51 5.52 7.32
C THR A 172 -43.99 5.57 7.06
N GLU A 173 -43.33 6.69 7.38
CA GLU A 173 -41.93 6.94 7.06
C GLU A 173 -40.92 6.16 7.93
N GLU A 174 -41.23 5.76 9.18
CA GLU A 174 -40.23 5.09 10.04
C GLU A 174 -40.84 4.01 10.94
N CYS A 175 -40.47 2.74 10.72
CA CYS A 175 -40.69 1.69 11.71
C CYS A 175 -39.70 1.83 12.87
N GLY A 176 -40.07 1.31 14.04
CA GLY A 176 -39.19 1.23 15.21
C GLY A 176 -38.05 0.22 15.04
N GLU A 177 -37.08 0.26 15.95
CA GLU A 177 -35.85 -0.54 15.86
C GLU A 177 -36.07 -2.06 15.94
N ASN A 178 -37.25 -2.51 16.39
CA ASN A 178 -37.64 -3.92 16.46
C ASN A 178 -38.89 -4.22 15.60
N SER A 179 -39.06 -3.53 14.48
CA SER A 179 -40.13 -3.84 13.53
C SER A 179 -40.09 -5.30 13.09
N LEU A 180 -41.28 -5.86 12.84
CA LEU A 180 -41.45 -7.20 12.26
C LEU A 180 -41.54 -7.17 10.72
N TRP A 181 -41.62 -5.98 10.11
CA TRP A 181 -41.70 -5.82 8.65
C TRP A 181 -40.33 -5.97 8.00
N VAL A 182 -40.26 -6.69 6.88
CA VAL A 182 -39.02 -6.87 6.10
C VAL A 182 -38.53 -5.62 5.37
N SER A 183 -39.40 -4.62 5.26
CA SER A 183 -39.15 -3.31 4.65
C SER A 183 -39.94 -2.24 5.40
N CYS A 184 -39.37 -1.04 5.51
CA CYS A 184 -39.98 0.09 6.22
C CYS A 184 -39.87 1.38 5.38
N PRO A 185 -41.00 2.00 4.97
CA PRO A 185 -42.39 1.52 5.09
C PRO A 185 -42.58 0.09 4.54
N PRO A 186 -43.55 -0.67 5.07
CA PRO A 186 -43.91 -1.95 4.48
C PRO A 186 -44.48 -1.68 3.07
N GLU A 187 -43.74 -2.15 2.06
CA GLU A 187 -44.14 -2.04 0.65
C GLU A 187 -45.16 -3.14 0.30
N PRO A 188 -46.12 -2.88 -0.60
CA PRO A 188 -47.07 -3.89 -1.07
C PRO A 188 -46.35 -5.14 -1.57
N TYR A 189 -46.96 -6.31 -1.34
CA TYR A 189 -46.40 -7.57 -1.82
C TYR A 189 -46.15 -7.54 -3.34
N ASP A 190 -44.93 -7.85 -3.77
CA ASP A 190 -44.57 -8.03 -5.18
C ASP A 190 -44.09 -9.46 -5.38
N ALA A 191 -44.84 -10.26 -6.14
CA ALA A 191 -44.52 -11.66 -6.43
C ALA A 191 -43.19 -11.82 -7.19
N ALA A 192 -42.70 -10.76 -7.88
CA ALA A 192 -41.38 -10.77 -8.49
C ALA A 192 -40.28 -10.64 -7.43
N LEU A 193 -40.46 -9.81 -6.39
CA LEU A 193 -39.50 -9.65 -5.28
C LEU A 193 -39.43 -10.86 -4.33
N ALA A 194 -40.47 -11.70 -4.31
CA ALA A 194 -40.48 -12.92 -3.50
C ALA A 194 -39.80 -14.11 -4.20
N ALA A 195 -39.73 -14.08 -5.54
CA ALA A 195 -39.11 -15.11 -6.36
C ALA A 195 -37.66 -14.80 -6.77
N ASP A 196 -37.25 -13.54 -6.64
CA ASP A 196 -35.89 -13.03 -6.80
C ASP A 196 -35.28 -12.87 -5.40
N ALA A 197 -34.69 -13.95 -4.87
CA ALA A 197 -34.33 -14.02 -3.46
C ALA A 197 -33.12 -13.12 -3.08
N ASP A 198 -32.29 -12.72 -4.04
CA ASP A 198 -31.15 -11.81 -3.83
C ASP A 198 -31.34 -10.38 -4.35
N ARG A 199 -32.41 -10.15 -5.11
CA ARG A 199 -32.92 -8.88 -5.63
C ARG A 199 -32.07 -8.26 -6.73
N ASP A 200 -31.54 -9.06 -7.64
CA ASP A 200 -30.82 -8.58 -8.83
C ASP A 200 -31.69 -8.37 -10.08
N GLY A 201 -32.97 -8.76 -10.01
CA GLY A 201 -33.95 -8.65 -11.08
C GLY A 201 -34.10 -9.89 -11.95
N PHE A 202 -33.38 -10.96 -11.65
CA PHE A 202 -33.51 -12.27 -12.28
C PHE A 202 -34.03 -13.30 -11.27
N THR A 203 -34.56 -14.40 -11.81
CA THR A 203 -35.06 -15.52 -11.01
C THR A 203 -34.51 -16.81 -11.58
N VAL A 204 -34.50 -17.89 -10.80
CA VAL A 204 -34.15 -19.23 -11.31
C VAL A 204 -34.89 -19.59 -12.61
N ALA A 205 -36.18 -19.21 -12.72
CA ALA A 205 -36.99 -19.48 -13.91
C ALA A 205 -36.54 -18.69 -15.15
N GLN A 206 -35.88 -17.55 -14.95
CA GLN A 206 -35.33 -16.69 -16.01
C GLN A 206 -33.88 -17.03 -16.37
N GLY A 207 -33.27 -18.01 -15.69
CA GLY A 207 -31.95 -18.53 -16.01
C GLY A 207 -30.87 -18.19 -14.99
N ASP A 208 -31.23 -17.57 -13.87
CA ASP A 208 -30.31 -17.37 -12.76
C ASP A 208 -29.87 -18.72 -12.17
N CYS A 209 -28.56 -18.89 -12.06
CA CYS A 209 -27.90 -20.09 -11.58
C CYS A 209 -27.57 -20.05 -10.07
N ASP A 210 -27.66 -18.89 -9.41
CA ASP A 210 -27.52 -18.72 -7.96
C ASP A 210 -28.39 -17.57 -7.42
N ASP A 211 -29.68 -17.84 -7.26
CA ASP A 211 -30.75 -16.95 -6.74
C ASP A 211 -30.52 -16.44 -5.29
N SER A 212 -29.37 -16.73 -4.71
CA SER A 212 -28.95 -16.26 -3.38
C SER A 212 -27.83 -15.22 -3.43
N ASN A 213 -27.34 -14.89 -4.62
CA ASN A 213 -26.19 -14.04 -4.87
C ASN A 213 -26.41 -13.06 -6.03
N ARG A 214 -26.74 -11.81 -5.69
CA ARG A 214 -27.04 -10.72 -6.65
C ARG A 214 -25.99 -10.40 -7.73
N ASP A 215 -24.79 -10.94 -7.57
CA ASP A 215 -23.68 -10.78 -8.51
C ASP A 215 -23.65 -11.94 -9.53
N VAL A 216 -24.62 -12.86 -9.49
CA VAL A 216 -24.74 -14.04 -10.35
C VAL A 216 -26.09 -14.00 -11.04
N TYR A 217 -26.10 -13.72 -12.34
CA TYR A 217 -27.32 -13.67 -13.16
C TYR A 217 -26.97 -13.84 -14.65
N PRO A 218 -27.94 -14.18 -15.50
CA PRO A 218 -27.70 -14.29 -16.94
C PRO A 218 -27.05 -13.04 -17.53
N ASP A 219 -25.95 -13.23 -18.27
CA ASP A 219 -25.17 -12.15 -18.92
C ASP A 219 -24.50 -11.15 -17.95
N ALA A 220 -24.34 -11.49 -16.66
CA ALA A 220 -23.61 -10.64 -15.71
C ALA A 220 -22.14 -10.38 -16.13
N PRO A 221 -21.52 -9.28 -15.66
CA PRO A 221 -20.07 -9.11 -15.78
C PRO A 221 -19.31 -10.15 -14.96
N GLU A 222 -18.46 -10.94 -15.64
CA GLU A 222 -17.57 -11.90 -14.97
C GLU A 222 -16.57 -11.21 -14.04
N ARG A 223 -16.34 -11.83 -12.88
CA ARG A 223 -15.31 -11.46 -11.91
C ARG A 223 -14.33 -12.60 -11.75
N CYS A 224 -13.05 -12.28 -11.56
CA CYS A 224 -12.01 -13.29 -11.35
C CYS A 224 -12.06 -13.77 -9.89
N ASP A 225 -13.04 -14.60 -9.58
CA ASP A 225 -13.32 -15.07 -8.22
C ASP A 225 -13.67 -16.56 -8.14
N GLY A 226 -13.66 -17.27 -9.27
CA GLY A 226 -13.94 -18.69 -9.37
C GLY A 226 -15.43 -19.03 -9.36
N ILE A 227 -16.31 -18.04 -9.46
CA ILE A 227 -17.75 -18.17 -9.64
C ILE A 227 -18.08 -17.97 -11.14
N ASP A 228 -19.15 -18.62 -11.59
CA ASP A 228 -19.74 -18.39 -12.91
C ASP A 228 -20.80 -17.29 -12.76
N ASN A 229 -20.38 -16.02 -12.85
CA ASN A 229 -21.29 -14.89 -12.58
C ASN A 229 -22.37 -14.78 -13.64
N ASN A 230 -22.06 -15.11 -14.90
CA ASN A 230 -22.95 -14.90 -16.03
C ASN A 230 -23.78 -16.12 -16.43
N CYS A 231 -23.66 -17.21 -15.65
CA CYS A 231 -24.34 -18.49 -15.86
C CYS A 231 -24.04 -19.15 -17.22
N SER A 232 -22.83 -18.98 -17.76
CA SER A 232 -22.41 -19.57 -19.03
C SER A 232 -21.99 -21.06 -18.92
N GLY A 233 -21.84 -21.56 -17.70
CA GLY A 233 -21.40 -22.92 -17.37
C GLY A 233 -19.90 -23.06 -17.14
N ARG A 234 -19.16 -21.96 -17.02
CA ARG A 234 -17.73 -21.91 -16.72
C ARG A 234 -17.46 -20.71 -15.82
N ALA A 235 -16.51 -20.84 -14.91
CA ALA A 235 -16.06 -19.72 -14.09
C ALA A 235 -14.89 -18.98 -14.75
N ASP A 236 -14.86 -17.66 -14.58
CA ASP A 236 -13.77 -16.75 -14.98
C ASP A 236 -13.40 -16.80 -16.49
N GLU A 237 -14.28 -17.22 -17.39
CA GLU A 237 -13.94 -17.52 -18.79
C GLU A 237 -13.55 -16.30 -19.63
N ASN A 238 -13.93 -15.11 -19.18
CA ASN A 238 -13.52 -13.85 -19.79
C ASN A 238 -12.04 -13.51 -19.49
N PHE A 239 -11.44 -14.12 -18.46
CA PHE A 239 -10.04 -13.93 -18.09
C PHE A 239 -9.13 -14.95 -18.78
N ILE A 240 -9.07 -14.89 -20.11
CA ILE A 240 -8.45 -15.92 -20.97
C ILE A 240 -6.96 -16.24 -20.68
N ILE A 241 -6.24 -15.33 -20.02
CA ILE A 241 -4.82 -15.53 -19.68
C ILE A 241 -4.61 -16.06 -18.26
N LEU A 242 -5.67 -16.25 -17.46
CA LEU A 242 -5.59 -16.76 -16.10
C LEU A 242 -4.85 -18.11 -16.06
N GLY A 243 -3.83 -18.21 -15.20
CA GLY A 243 -2.98 -19.39 -15.06
C GLY A 243 -1.89 -19.54 -16.13
N THR A 244 -1.80 -18.64 -17.12
CA THR A 244 -0.71 -18.68 -18.10
C THR A 244 0.58 -18.04 -17.55
N PRO A 245 1.78 -18.42 -18.06
CA PRO A 245 3.04 -17.87 -17.56
C PRO A 245 3.20 -16.37 -17.83
N CYS A 246 3.84 -15.66 -16.91
CA CYS A 246 4.21 -14.25 -17.04
C CYS A 246 5.60 -13.99 -16.44
N SER A 247 6.16 -12.80 -16.68
CA SER A 247 7.43 -12.37 -16.07
C SER A 247 7.41 -10.89 -15.71
N ALA A 248 8.08 -10.52 -14.62
CA ALA A 248 8.28 -9.14 -14.17
C ALA A 248 9.76 -8.87 -13.88
N GLY A 249 10.21 -7.62 -14.05
CA GLY A 249 11.62 -7.22 -13.94
C GLY A 249 12.32 -7.11 -15.30
N ILE A 250 13.52 -6.52 -15.29
CA ILE A 250 14.40 -6.33 -16.46
C ILE A 250 15.73 -7.03 -16.18
N GLY A 251 16.37 -7.64 -17.19
CA GLY A 251 17.69 -8.25 -17.04
C GLY A 251 17.72 -9.39 -16.01
N GLU A 252 18.71 -9.37 -15.11
CA GLU A 252 18.88 -10.36 -14.03
C GLU A 252 17.79 -10.28 -12.96
N CYS A 253 17.06 -9.16 -12.87
CA CYS A 253 15.94 -8.99 -11.95
C CYS A 253 14.66 -9.70 -12.44
N GLN A 254 14.68 -10.30 -13.64
CA GLN A 254 13.51 -10.95 -14.22
C GLN A 254 13.11 -12.21 -13.44
N ALA A 255 11.92 -12.17 -12.84
CA ALA A 255 11.30 -13.32 -12.19
C ALA A 255 10.14 -13.86 -13.02
N GLY A 256 9.97 -15.19 -13.02
CA GLY A 256 8.83 -15.87 -13.61
C GLY A 256 7.66 -15.98 -12.63
N GLY A 257 6.44 -15.90 -13.14
CA GLY A 257 5.20 -16.06 -12.39
C GLY A 257 4.07 -16.58 -13.26
N VAL A 258 2.84 -16.48 -12.76
CA VAL A 258 1.61 -16.80 -13.49
C VAL A 258 0.63 -15.63 -13.39
N TRP A 259 -0.21 -15.46 -14.40
CA TRP A 259 -1.35 -14.55 -14.31
C TRP A 259 -2.35 -15.10 -13.29
N GLN A 260 -2.67 -14.29 -12.29
CA GLN A 260 -3.61 -14.59 -11.22
C GLN A 260 -4.62 -13.46 -11.09
N CYS A 261 -5.76 -13.70 -10.44
CA CYS A 261 -6.73 -12.63 -10.18
C CYS A 261 -6.09 -11.49 -9.39
N ASN A 262 -6.40 -10.25 -9.76
CA ASN A 262 -5.99 -9.07 -9.01
C ASN A 262 -6.79 -8.95 -7.69
N SER A 263 -6.44 -7.99 -6.84
CA SER A 263 -7.10 -7.80 -5.54
C SER A 263 -8.56 -7.33 -5.65
N THR A 264 -8.92 -6.66 -6.74
CA THR A 264 -10.26 -6.13 -7.03
C THR A 264 -11.19 -7.15 -7.70
N ARG A 265 -10.63 -8.28 -8.18
CA ARG A 265 -11.29 -9.36 -8.91
C ARG A 265 -11.97 -8.95 -10.21
N ASP A 266 -11.50 -7.87 -10.84
CA ASP A 266 -12.03 -7.33 -12.10
C ASP A 266 -11.04 -7.47 -13.27
N ASP A 267 -9.80 -7.90 -12.98
CA ASP A 267 -8.75 -8.15 -13.96
C ASP A 267 -7.74 -9.18 -13.39
N VAL A 268 -6.75 -9.55 -14.19
CA VAL A 268 -5.64 -10.43 -13.82
C VAL A 268 -4.33 -9.65 -13.73
N SER A 269 -3.49 -10.00 -12.76
CA SER A 269 -2.15 -9.46 -12.59
C SER A 269 -1.10 -10.57 -12.57
N CYS A 270 0.11 -10.24 -12.99
CA CYS A 270 1.22 -11.19 -12.94
C CYS A 270 1.68 -11.39 -11.49
N SER A 271 1.78 -12.64 -11.04
CA SER A 271 2.26 -12.99 -9.70
C SER A 271 3.77 -12.80 -9.52
N ALA A 272 4.50 -12.48 -10.58
CA ALA A 272 5.96 -12.32 -10.51
C ALA A 272 6.31 -11.06 -9.74
N VAL A 273 7.11 -11.21 -8.70
CA VAL A 273 7.77 -10.11 -8.00
C VAL A 273 9.17 -10.01 -8.58
N PRO A 274 9.59 -8.87 -9.16
CA PRO A 274 10.98 -8.67 -9.58
C PRO A 274 11.93 -9.03 -8.44
N LEU A 275 13.07 -9.65 -8.76
CA LEU A 275 14.08 -9.91 -7.73
C LEU A 275 14.57 -8.56 -7.19
N ASP A 276 14.76 -8.49 -5.86
CA ASP A 276 15.31 -7.32 -5.16
C ASP A 276 16.49 -7.81 -4.31
N PRO A 277 17.72 -7.73 -4.83
CA PRO A 277 18.93 -8.03 -4.07
C PRO A 277 19.34 -6.80 -3.25
N PRO A 278 19.06 -6.73 -1.94
CA PRO A 278 19.18 -5.51 -1.11
C PRO A 278 20.61 -5.01 -0.88
N GLU A 279 21.62 -5.67 -1.44
CA GLU A 279 23.04 -5.29 -1.34
C GLU A 279 23.74 -5.25 -2.71
N ALA A 280 23.00 -5.45 -3.81
CA ALA A 280 23.60 -5.29 -5.13
C ALA A 280 23.79 -3.81 -5.42
N ILE A 281 24.92 -3.48 -6.04
CA ILE A 281 25.25 -2.15 -6.53
C ILE A 281 25.32 -2.25 -8.05
N ASP A 282 24.89 -1.21 -8.75
CA ASP A 282 24.95 -1.16 -10.19
C ASP A 282 26.41 -1.13 -10.69
N ILE A 283 26.74 -2.05 -11.60
CA ILE A 283 28.07 -2.15 -12.19
C ILE A 283 28.14 -1.17 -13.36
N PHE A 284 28.65 0.03 -13.10
CA PHE A 284 28.74 1.09 -14.09
C PHE A 284 29.34 0.63 -15.44
N GLY A 285 28.54 0.72 -16.49
CA GLY A 285 28.92 0.48 -17.89
C GLY A 285 28.59 -0.91 -18.43
N ASP A 286 27.87 -1.75 -17.66
CA ASP A 286 27.34 -3.02 -18.16
C ASP A 286 25.93 -2.89 -18.78
N GLY A 287 25.25 -1.76 -18.54
CA GLY A 287 23.91 -1.48 -19.07
C GLY A 287 22.82 -2.37 -18.48
N LEU A 288 23.08 -2.97 -17.31
CA LEU A 288 22.16 -3.81 -16.58
C LEU A 288 21.80 -3.14 -15.24
N ASP A 289 20.50 -3.15 -14.93
CA ASP A 289 19.99 -2.84 -13.59
C ASP A 289 20.28 -4.05 -12.69
N ASN A 290 21.41 -4.01 -11.98
CA ASN A 290 21.91 -5.09 -11.14
C ASN A 290 21.35 -5.00 -9.72
N ASN A 291 20.96 -3.80 -9.28
CA ASN A 291 20.40 -3.53 -7.96
C ASN A 291 18.86 -3.47 -7.92
N CYS A 292 18.21 -3.56 -9.08
CA CYS A 292 16.78 -3.63 -9.28
C CYS A 292 16.01 -2.38 -8.80
N ASN A 293 16.63 -1.19 -8.84
CA ASN A 293 16.00 0.07 -8.44
C ASN A 293 15.29 0.81 -9.60
N GLY A 294 15.41 0.30 -10.83
CA GLY A 294 14.73 0.84 -12.01
C GLY A 294 15.50 1.92 -12.78
N GLU A 295 16.71 2.27 -12.34
CA GLU A 295 17.70 3.00 -13.13
C GLU A 295 18.74 2.01 -13.70
N THR A 296 19.58 2.48 -14.62
CA THR A 296 20.70 1.66 -15.12
C THR A 296 21.97 2.48 -14.99
N ASP A 297 23.03 1.86 -14.45
CA ASP A 297 24.36 2.44 -14.28
C ASP A 297 24.39 3.65 -13.31
N GLU A 298 23.50 3.71 -12.30
CA GLU A 298 23.46 4.80 -11.30
C GLU A 298 24.36 4.58 -10.08
N PHE A 299 24.69 5.69 -9.40
CA PHE A 299 25.54 5.70 -8.20
C PHE A 299 24.85 6.59 -7.15
N GLU A 300 24.31 6.02 -6.07
CA GLU A 300 23.69 6.81 -5.01
C GLU A 300 24.75 7.60 -4.21
N GLY A 301 24.75 8.94 -4.36
CA GLY A 301 25.50 9.87 -3.52
C GLY A 301 25.50 11.30 -4.09
N ASP A 302 25.30 12.32 -3.22
CA ASP A 302 25.17 13.77 -3.48
C ASP A 302 26.38 14.46 -4.15
N CYS A 303 27.24 13.73 -4.86
CA CYS A 303 28.40 14.31 -5.52
C CYS A 303 28.03 14.98 -6.85
N PRO A 304 28.66 16.12 -7.20
CA PRO A 304 28.51 16.71 -8.52
C PRO A 304 28.87 15.73 -9.65
N PRO A 305 28.28 15.87 -10.85
CA PRO A 305 28.57 15.02 -11.99
C PRO A 305 30.08 14.87 -12.28
N GLY A 306 30.53 13.63 -12.48
CA GLY A 306 31.94 13.29 -12.71
C GLY A 306 32.78 13.13 -11.45
N MET A 307 32.18 13.18 -10.25
CA MET A 307 32.84 12.90 -8.98
C MET A 307 32.31 11.61 -8.34
N ALA A 308 33.08 11.06 -7.43
CA ALA A 308 32.79 9.88 -6.62
C ALA A 308 32.85 10.24 -5.15
N LEU A 309 31.89 9.75 -4.35
CA LEU A 309 31.86 9.96 -2.91
C LEU A 309 32.86 9.02 -2.25
N ILE A 310 33.71 9.54 -1.36
CA ILE A 310 34.53 8.73 -0.45
C ILE A 310 33.83 8.69 0.91
N PRO A 311 33.13 7.59 1.26
CA PRO A 311 32.23 7.57 2.41
C PRO A 311 32.93 7.79 3.75
N SER A 312 34.21 7.38 3.86
CA SER A 312 34.97 7.46 5.11
C SER A 312 35.30 8.89 5.55
N ILE A 313 35.24 9.86 4.64
CA ILE A 313 35.56 11.27 4.90
C ILE A 313 34.52 12.24 4.34
N GLU A 314 33.43 11.73 3.75
CA GLU A 314 32.36 12.53 3.15
C GLU A 314 32.88 13.58 2.13
N VAL A 315 33.89 13.21 1.34
CA VAL A 315 34.49 14.07 0.31
C VAL A 315 34.17 13.51 -1.07
N CYS A 316 33.73 14.38 -1.98
CA CYS A 316 33.64 14.06 -3.40
C CYS A 316 35.00 14.25 -4.07
N ILE A 317 35.54 13.18 -4.65
CA ILE A 317 36.77 13.21 -5.45
C ILE A 317 36.45 13.08 -6.93
N ASP A 318 37.30 13.61 -7.81
CA ASP A 318 37.13 13.36 -9.25
C ASP A 318 37.19 11.86 -9.55
N ARG A 319 36.19 11.35 -10.28
CA ARG A 319 36.04 9.94 -10.64
C ARG A 319 37.21 9.44 -11.49
N TYR A 320 37.74 10.29 -12.34
CA TYR A 320 38.91 10.04 -13.15
C TYR A 320 40.01 11.00 -12.75
N GLU A 321 41.26 10.58 -12.90
CA GLU A 321 42.41 11.47 -12.78
C GLU A 321 42.16 12.79 -13.55
N ALA A 322 42.57 13.91 -12.96
CA ALA A 322 42.36 15.23 -13.52
C ALA A 322 42.84 15.25 -14.98
N SER A 323 41.89 15.37 -15.90
CA SER A 323 42.16 15.24 -17.32
C SER A 323 42.13 16.57 -18.04
N ARG A 324 42.87 16.63 -19.14
CA ARG A 324 42.77 17.73 -20.11
C ARG A 324 41.37 17.72 -20.73
N PRO A 325 40.84 18.89 -21.12
CA PRO A 325 39.65 18.94 -21.95
C PRO A 325 39.80 18.02 -23.17
N PRO A 326 38.75 17.24 -23.54
CA PRO A 326 38.80 16.34 -24.67
C PRO A 326 39.28 17.03 -25.97
N GLY A 327 40.16 16.35 -26.71
CA GLY A 327 40.68 16.85 -28.00
C GLY A 327 42.02 17.60 -27.94
N MET A 328 42.58 17.85 -26.75
CA MET A 328 43.91 18.46 -26.60
C MET A 328 45.02 17.39 -26.75
N ARG A 329 45.75 17.39 -27.87
CA ARG A 329 46.85 16.43 -28.12
C ARG A 329 48.17 16.83 -27.44
N TRP A 330 48.93 15.81 -27.06
CA TRP A 330 50.36 15.88 -26.73
C TRP A 330 51.21 16.49 -27.88
N PRO A 331 52.31 17.23 -27.61
CA PRO A 331 52.81 17.80 -26.35
C PRO A 331 52.41 19.29 -26.22
N GLY A 332 52.11 19.73 -25.00
CA GLY A 332 51.85 21.15 -24.72
C GLY A 332 52.31 21.51 -23.31
N TYR A 333 53.50 22.07 -23.19
CA TYR A 333 53.94 22.73 -21.96
C TYR A 333 53.04 23.97 -21.71
N GLY A 334 52.60 24.17 -20.47
CA GLY A 334 52.06 25.47 -20.01
C GLY A 334 50.56 25.71 -20.16
N VAL A 335 49.73 24.70 -20.48
CA VAL A 335 48.26 24.88 -20.61
C VAL A 335 47.50 24.88 -19.28
N ALA A 336 48.16 24.62 -18.14
CA ALA A 336 47.50 24.55 -16.84
C ALA A 336 46.85 25.87 -16.41
N GLU A 337 47.38 27.03 -16.81
CA GLU A 337 46.97 28.32 -16.24
C GLU A 337 45.60 28.84 -16.73
N THR A 338 45.04 28.31 -17.82
CA THR A 338 43.80 28.84 -18.41
C THR A 338 42.69 27.82 -18.62
N ALA A 339 42.98 26.52 -18.53
CA ALA A 339 41.99 25.47 -18.70
C ALA A 339 41.26 25.12 -17.39
N VAL A 340 40.03 24.63 -17.53
CA VAL A 340 39.24 24.02 -16.45
C VAL A 340 39.40 22.50 -16.57
N PRO A 341 39.93 21.80 -15.55
CA PRO A 341 40.07 20.34 -15.58
C PRO A 341 38.69 19.67 -15.61
N GLN A 342 38.59 18.54 -16.30
CA GLN A 342 37.38 17.72 -16.38
C GLN A 342 37.69 16.29 -15.93
N SER A 343 36.79 15.71 -15.15
CA SER A 343 36.81 14.29 -14.77
C SER A 343 35.91 13.52 -15.72
N VAL A 344 36.49 12.95 -16.76
CA VAL A 344 35.79 12.20 -17.81
C VAL A 344 36.67 11.05 -18.28
N ALA A 345 36.07 9.95 -18.71
CA ALA A 345 36.78 8.83 -19.35
C ALA A 345 37.30 9.22 -20.74
N GLY A 346 38.37 8.56 -21.19
CA GLY A 346 38.91 8.75 -22.55
C GLY A 346 39.73 10.04 -22.72
N ALA A 347 40.03 10.76 -21.63
CA ALA A 347 40.77 12.01 -21.68
C ALA A 347 42.20 11.81 -21.19
N MET A 348 43.14 12.54 -21.78
CA MET A 348 44.55 12.44 -21.38
C MET A 348 44.79 13.19 -20.07
N PRO A 349 45.51 12.61 -19.09
CA PRO A 349 45.84 13.27 -17.84
C PRO A 349 46.81 14.45 -18.03
N TRP A 350 46.86 15.33 -17.03
CA TRP A 350 47.73 16.51 -17.03
C TRP A 350 49.16 16.19 -16.61
N ASN A 351 50.12 16.25 -17.54
CA ASN A 351 51.55 16.09 -17.20
C ASN A 351 52.34 17.42 -17.15
N LEU A 352 53.44 17.43 -16.39
CA LEU A 352 54.47 18.49 -16.39
C LEU A 352 53.97 19.90 -16.06
N THR A 353 53.18 20.04 -14.99
CA THR A 353 52.73 21.35 -14.47
C THR A 353 53.28 21.62 -13.07
N THR A 354 53.28 22.89 -12.67
CA THR A 354 53.68 23.32 -11.32
C THR A 354 52.55 23.08 -10.32
N TRP A 355 52.89 23.01 -9.02
CA TRP A 355 51.92 22.96 -7.93
C TRP A 355 50.90 24.10 -7.99
N ALA A 356 51.38 25.33 -8.20
CA ALA A 356 50.52 26.50 -8.36
C ALA A 356 49.56 26.37 -9.55
N GLY A 357 50.03 25.74 -10.65
CA GLY A 357 49.20 25.42 -11.81
C GLY A 357 48.06 24.46 -11.47
N HIS A 358 48.32 23.39 -10.71
CA HIS A 358 47.31 22.43 -10.27
C HIS A 358 46.27 23.07 -9.34
N VAL A 359 46.72 23.82 -8.32
CA VAL A 359 45.81 24.52 -7.40
C VAL A 359 44.91 25.50 -8.16
N ALA A 360 45.49 26.30 -9.07
CA ALA A 360 44.73 27.24 -9.88
C ALA A 360 43.72 26.55 -10.80
N ALA A 361 44.05 25.36 -11.34
CA ALA A 361 43.16 24.57 -12.17
C ALA A 361 41.95 24.04 -11.38
N CYS A 362 42.17 23.48 -10.19
CA CYS A 362 41.09 23.01 -9.31
C CYS A 362 40.16 24.17 -8.91
N VAL A 363 40.73 25.31 -8.50
CA VAL A 363 39.95 26.49 -8.11
C VAL A 363 39.07 26.99 -9.27
N ARG A 364 39.58 26.97 -10.50
CA ARG A 364 38.78 27.30 -11.70
C ARG A 364 37.64 26.32 -11.97
N ALA A 365 37.78 25.05 -11.59
CA ALA A 365 36.72 24.05 -11.65
C ALA A 365 35.73 24.14 -10.46
N GLY A 366 35.90 25.10 -9.54
CA GLY A 366 35.10 25.20 -8.33
C GLY A 366 35.44 24.15 -7.28
N LYS A 367 36.64 23.56 -7.35
CA LYS A 367 37.13 22.47 -6.50
C LYS A 367 38.40 22.89 -5.76
N HIS A 368 38.81 22.14 -4.75
CA HIS A 368 40.16 22.22 -4.19
C HIS A 368 41.01 21.07 -4.71
N LEU A 369 42.33 21.26 -4.74
CA LEU A 369 43.27 20.17 -5.00
C LEU A 369 43.22 19.21 -3.81
N CYS A 370 43.09 17.91 -4.06
CA CYS A 370 42.98 16.89 -3.01
C CYS A 370 44.11 17.03 -1.98
N ARG A 371 43.76 16.96 -0.70
CA ARG A 371 44.73 16.80 0.38
C ARG A 371 45.36 15.42 0.28
N ALA A 372 46.58 15.25 0.80
CA ALA A 372 47.25 13.95 0.84
C ALA A 372 46.38 12.87 1.52
N SER A 373 45.66 13.22 2.58
CA SER A 373 44.73 12.32 3.28
C SER A 373 43.50 11.96 2.46
N GLU A 374 42.95 12.91 1.68
CA GLU A 374 41.78 12.67 0.82
C GLU A 374 42.15 11.74 -0.33
N TRP A 375 43.31 11.98 -0.95
CA TRP A 375 43.84 11.11 -2.00
C TRP A 375 44.16 9.71 -1.47
N LEU A 376 44.79 9.60 -0.29
CA LEU A 376 45.15 8.31 0.30
C LEU A 376 43.91 7.46 0.58
N LEU A 377 42.87 8.05 1.17
CA LEU A 377 41.63 7.35 1.49
C LEU A 377 40.82 7.01 0.24
N ALA A 378 40.83 7.87 -0.77
CA ALA A 378 40.26 7.56 -2.07
C ALA A 378 40.98 6.39 -2.73
N CYS A 379 42.32 6.41 -2.78
CA CYS A 379 43.14 5.38 -3.44
C CYS A 379 42.99 4.01 -2.78
N ARG A 380 42.92 3.97 -1.44
CA ARG A 380 42.80 2.72 -0.69
C ARG A 380 41.37 2.18 -0.62
N GLY A 381 40.38 3.03 -0.94
CA GLY A 381 38.97 2.78 -0.64
C GLY A 381 38.68 2.66 0.85
N VAL A 382 37.41 2.47 1.22
CA VAL A 382 36.98 2.31 2.63
C VAL A 382 37.62 1.11 3.32
N GLU A 383 38.04 0.12 2.55
CA GLU A 383 38.68 -1.11 3.04
C GLU A 383 40.17 -0.95 3.38
N GLY A 384 40.78 0.19 3.03
CA GLY A 384 42.18 0.46 3.38
C GLY A 384 43.18 -0.38 2.58
N ARG A 385 42.88 -0.69 1.32
CA ARG A 385 43.68 -1.56 0.45
C ARG A 385 45.08 -1.01 0.16
N THR A 386 45.96 -1.87 -0.34
CA THR A 386 47.34 -1.50 -0.76
C THR A 386 47.37 -0.83 -2.15
N TYR A 387 46.50 -1.27 -3.05
CA TYR A 387 46.28 -0.72 -4.39
C TYR A 387 44.78 -0.43 -4.60
N PRO A 388 44.40 0.43 -5.56
CA PRO A 388 42.99 0.73 -5.83
C PRO A 388 42.13 -0.52 -6.07
N TYR A 389 42.76 -1.51 -6.70
CA TYR A 389 42.14 -2.75 -7.16
C TYR A 389 42.32 -3.95 -6.22
N GLY A 390 42.98 -3.79 -5.06
CA GLY A 390 43.20 -4.89 -4.11
C GLY A 390 44.51 -4.78 -3.32
N ASP A 391 44.81 -5.81 -2.52
CA ASP A 391 46.03 -5.86 -1.70
C ASP A 391 47.22 -6.53 -2.40
N GLU A 392 46.96 -7.32 -3.44
CA GLU A 392 48.00 -7.97 -4.22
C GLU A 392 48.34 -7.12 -5.44
N PHE A 393 49.64 -6.98 -5.71
CA PHE A 393 50.13 -6.27 -6.89
C PHE A 393 49.69 -7.00 -8.17
N ASP A 394 49.11 -6.26 -9.11
CA ASP A 394 48.73 -6.77 -10.42
C ASP A 394 49.19 -5.84 -11.53
N PHE A 395 50.21 -6.28 -12.27
CA PHE A 395 50.82 -5.55 -13.37
C PHE A 395 49.86 -5.18 -14.52
N ASN A 396 48.71 -5.88 -14.63
CA ASN A 396 47.72 -5.60 -15.67
C ASN A 396 46.53 -4.78 -15.15
N ALA A 397 46.47 -4.47 -13.84
CA ALA A 397 45.35 -3.75 -13.26
C ALA A 397 45.45 -2.24 -13.53
N CYS A 398 46.63 -1.65 -13.33
CA CYS A 398 46.95 -0.27 -13.69
C CYS A 398 48.22 -0.23 -14.55
N ARG A 399 48.32 0.74 -15.45
CA ARG A 399 49.57 1.01 -16.19
C ARG A 399 50.54 1.75 -15.29
N GLU A 400 51.86 1.64 -15.47
CA GLU A 400 52.85 2.26 -14.55
C GLU A 400 53.84 3.25 -15.19
N PHE A 401 53.93 3.30 -16.53
CA PHE A 401 55.10 3.92 -17.19
C PHE A 401 54.80 5.02 -18.20
N SER A 402 53.54 5.23 -18.58
CA SER A 402 53.20 6.42 -19.37
C SER A 402 51.72 6.78 -19.24
N PRO A 403 51.38 8.06 -19.46
CA PRO A 403 50.00 8.49 -19.46
C PRO A 403 49.26 7.83 -20.61
N ILE A 404 48.08 7.30 -20.29
CA ILE A 404 47.06 6.87 -21.24
C ILE A 404 45.76 7.60 -20.91
N GLU A 405 44.80 7.54 -21.82
CA GLU A 405 43.46 8.05 -21.60
C GLU A 405 42.85 7.43 -20.33
N THR A 406 42.24 8.27 -19.49
CA THR A 406 41.59 7.85 -18.25
C THR A 406 40.55 6.75 -18.48
N GLY A 407 40.48 5.79 -17.56
CA GLY A 407 39.61 4.63 -17.66
C GLY A 407 40.04 3.60 -18.71
N SER A 408 41.20 3.75 -19.37
CA SER A 408 41.71 2.74 -20.32
C SER A 408 41.97 1.37 -19.67
N TYR A 409 42.17 1.36 -18.36
CA TYR A 409 42.33 0.16 -17.56
C TYR A 409 41.10 -0.01 -16.67
N PRO A 410 40.11 -0.85 -17.07
CA PRO A 410 38.84 -0.96 -16.35
C PRO A 410 38.99 -1.55 -14.95
N ARG A 411 40.12 -2.22 -14.67
CA ARG A 411 40.46 -2.72 -13.33
C ARG A 411 41.26 -1.73 -12.49
N CYS A 412 41.69 -0.60 -13.04
CA CYS A 412 42.41 0.43 -12.27
C CYS A 412 41.41 1.33 -11.53
N VAL A 413 40.58 0.72 -10.68
CA VAL A 413 39.42 1.38 -10.08
C VAL A 413 39.21 0.91 -8.64
N THR A 414 38.77 1.83 -7.78
CA THR A 414 38.35 1.53 -6.41
C THR A 414 36.89 1.07 -6.38
N PRO A 415 36.39 0.44 -5.29
CA PRO A 415 34.97 0.11 -5.15
C PRO A 415 34.05 1.32 -5.27
N GLU A 416 34.53 2.49 -4.84
CA GLU A 416 33.84 3.77 -4.94
C GLU A 416 33.88 4.36 -6.35
N GLY A 417 34.44 3.63 -7.33
CA GLY A 417 34.45 4.02 -8.73
C GLY A 417 35.53 5.04 -9.10
N VAL A 418 36.58 5.22 -8.30
CA VAL A 418 37.66 6.16 -8.60
C VAL A 418 38.75 5.49 -9.43
N PHE A 419 38.99 6.00 -10.63
CA PHE A 419 39.93 5.46 -11.59
C PHE A 419 41.29 6.14 -11.54
N ASP A 420 42.31 5.42 -12.00
CA ASP A 420 43.63 5.96 -12.36
C ASP A 420 44.39 6.63 -11.20
N LEU A 421 44.05 6.29 -9.95
CA LEU A 421 44.78 6.77 -8.77
C LEU A 421 46.15 6.10 -8.57
N SER A 422 46.53 5.08 -9.38
CA SER A 422 47.87 4.53 -9.36
C SER A 422 48.43 4.29 -10.77
N GLY A 423 49.71 4.60 -10.95
CA GLY A 423 50.53 4.22 -12.11
C GLY A 423 50.29 4.97 -13.43
N ASN A 424 49.17 5.67 -13.63
CA ASN A 424 48.90 6.33 -14.92
C ASN A 424 49.81 7.54 -15.19
N MET A 425 50.44 8.17 -14.18
CA MET A 425 51.23 9.38 -14.40
C MET A 425 52.67 9.35 -13.89
N PHE A 426 53.59 9.72 -14.78
CA PHE A 426 54.95 10.15 -14.45
C PHE A 426 54.88 11.57 -13.87
N GLU A 427 54.62 11.68 -12.57
CA GLU A 427 54.49 12.95 -11.87
C GLU A 427 55.85 13.61 -11.60
N THR A 428 56.42 14.29 -12.59
CA THR A 428 57.49 15.26 -12.32
C THR A 428 56.89 16.66 -12.29
N MET A 429 56.67 17.21 -11.10
CA MET A 429 56.49 18.65 -10.94
C MET A 429 57.72 19.38 -11.47
N LEU A 430 57.52 20.45 -12.24
CA LEU A 430 58.60 21.38 -12.58
C LEU A 430 58.81 22.32 -11.39
N ASN A 431 59.96 22.23 -10.71
CA ASN A 431 60.32 23.13 -9.61
C ASN A 431 60.69 24.51 -10.14
N ASP A 432 59.94 25.54 -9.77
CA ASP A 432 60.21 26.94 -10.16
C ASP A 432 60.65 27.84 -8.98
N LEU A 433 61.09 27.26 -7.86
CA LEU A 433 61.60 28.02 -6.71
C LEU A 433 63.02 27.62 -6.34
N SER A 434 63.96 28.46 -6.76
CA SER A 434 65.34 28.46 -6.26
C SER A 434 65.36 28.94 -4.81
N GLY A 435 65.54 28.01 -3.87
CA GLY A 435 65.88 28.27 -2.47
C GLY A 435 64.69 28.41 -1.52
N ALA A 436 64.75 27.62 -0.43
CA ALA A 436 63.97 27.69 0.81
C ALA A 436 62.72 26.78 1.00
N GLU A 437 62.26 26.01 0.02
CA GLU A 437 61.23 24.95 0.26
C GLU A 437 61.59 23.61 -0.40
N SER A 438 62.89 23.33 -0.48
CA SER A 438 63.41 22.05 -0.93
C SER A 438 63.26 21.00 0.17
N ASN A 439 62.11 20.33 0.21
CA ASN A 439 61.96 18.95 0.72
C ASN A 439 60.79 18.16 0.08
N MET A 440 60.34 18.55 -1.11
CA MET A 440 59.81 17.60 -2.10
C MET A 440 60.86 17.36 -3.20
N ALA A 441 62.10 17.10 -2.78
CA ALA A 441 63.13 16.59 -3.66
C ALA A 441 62.96 15.06 -3.71
N TRP A 442 62.56 14.53 -4.87
CA TRP A 442 62.36 13.09 -5.13
C TRP A 442 61.15 12.41 -4.47
N GLY A 443 60.00 13.08 -4.43
CA GLY A 443 58.75 12.45 -4.00
C GLY A 443 57.57 13.12 -4.67
N SER A 444 56.89 12.35 -5.51
CA SER A 444 55.71 12.67 -6.30
C SER A 444 54.66 13.46 -5.51
N GLY A 445 54.08 14.45 -6.16
CA GLY A 445 52.90 15.14 -5.65
C GLY A 445 52.02 15.55 -6.82
N GLY A 446 50.73 15.25 -6.69
CA GLY A 446 49.70 15.51 -7.69
C GLY A 446 48.86 14.29 -8.12
N GLY A 447 49.18 13.09 -7.64
CA GLY A 447 48.63 11.82 -8.13
C GLY A 447 49.55 10.72 -7.63
N GLY A 448 49.37 10.38 -6.34
CA GLY A 448 50.37 9.71 -5.53
C GLY A 448 51.02 8.49 -6.18
N THR A 449 52.34 8.56 -6.27
CA THR A 449 53.21 7.39 -6.42
C THR A 449 54.37 7.57 -5.44
N TYR A 450 54.45 6.74 -4.40
CA TYR A 450 55.66 6.68 -3.58
C TYR A 450 56.23 5.26 -3.55
N SER A 451 57.53 5.17 -3.83
CA SER A 451 58.32 3.95 -3.81
C SER A 451 58.76 3.64 -2.38
N GLY A 452 57.82 3.24 -1.54
CA GLY A 452 58.08 2.90 -0.14
C GLY A 452 58.61 1.49 0.05
N GLY A 453 59.92 1.34 0.28
CA GLY A 453 60.50 0.18 0.98
C GLY A 453 60.81 -1.06 0.12
N GLY A 454 62.02 -1.12 -0.45
CA GLY A 454 62.69 -2.37 -0.79
C GLY A 454 62.56 -2.91 -2.22
N ASP A 455 61.53 -2.50 -2.99
CA ASP A 455 61.42 -2.86 -4.41
C ASP A 455 61.20 -1.60 -5.29
N PRO A 456 62.18 -1.20 -6.13
CA PRO A 456 62.26 0.17 -6.66
C PRO A 456 61.33 0.53 -7.84
N TYR A 457 60.21 -0.17 -8.09
CA TYR A 457 59.50 -0.01 -9.38
C TYR A 457 57.97 0.06 -9.40
N TYR A 458 57.24 -0.07 -8.28
CA TYR A 458 55.76 -0.21 -8.33
C TYR A 458 55.02 0.86 -7.51
N SER A 459 53.93 1.40 -8.07
CA SER A 459 53.11 2.46 -7.44
C SER A 459 51.99 1.89 -6.57
N SER A 460 52.00 2.20 -5.27
CA SER A 460 50.97 1.80 -4.29
C SER A 460 50.34 2.99 -3.57
N CYS A 461 49.22 2.77 -2.90
CA CYS A 461 48.50 3.77 -2.09
C CYS A 461 49.09 3.88 -0.66
N MET A 462 50.40 4.09 -0.51
CA MET A 462 51.10 4.13 0.81
C MET A 462 51.50 5.56 1.24
N ASP A 463 51.49 5.82 2.57
CA ASP A 463 51.90 7.10 3.20
C ASP A 463 53.44 7.20 3.32
N PRO A 464 54.07 8.30 2.85
CA PRO A 464 55.53 8.50 2.95
C PRO A 464 56.07 8.89 4.35
N PHE A 465 55.25 9.17 5.38
CA PHE A 465 55.72 9.74 6.66
C PHE A 465 55.32 9.02 7.95
N VAL A 466 55.29 7.68 7.97
CA VAL A 466 55.38 6.94 9.25
C VAL A 466 56.83 6.93 9.71
N LEU A 467 57.28 8.01 10.36
CA LEU A 467 58.51 8.03 11.17
C LEU A 467 58.15 7.82 12.64
N ASP A 468 58.89 6.93 13.29
CA ASP A 468 58.69 6.44 14.66
C ASP A 468 58.59 7.61 15.68
N PRO A 469 57.51 7.70 16.49
CA PRO A 469 57.29 8.81 17.42
C PRO A 469 58.25 8.86 18.62
N GLU A 470 59.11 7.85 18.84
CA GLU A 470 60.01 7.83 20.01
C GLU A 470 61.34 8.62 19.85
N GLU A 471 61.68 9.16 18.66
CA GLU A 471 63.03 9.71 18.40
C GLU A 471 63.22 11.24 18.48
N GLU A 472 62.23 12.10 18.73
CA GLU A 472 62.44 13.57 18.78
C GLU A 472 61.72 14.28 19.96
N PRO A 473 62.45 14.65 21.04
CA PRO A 473 61.88 15.45 22.13
C PRO A 473 61.82 16.94 21.75
N GLY A 474 60.62 17.49 21.49
CA GLY A 474 60.49 18.95 21.28
C GLY A 474 59.21 19.50 20.62
N CYS A 475 58.25 18.67 20.21
CA CYS A 475 57.06 19.16 19.49
C CYS A 475 55.95 19.61 20.47
N LEU A 476 55.55 20.88 20.42
CA LEU A 476 54.53 21.50 21.29
C LEU A 476 53.36 22.04 20.46
N ASN A 477 52.17 22.12 21.06
CA ASN A 477 50.95 22.61 20.40
C ASN A 477 50.80 24.14 20.34
N GLU A 478 51.66 24.92 21.03
CA GLU A 478 51.53 26.39 21.13
C GLU A 478 52.89 27.10 20.91
N ILE A 479 52.82 28.32 20.34
CA ILE A 479 53.97 29.18 20.06
C ILE A 479 54.44 29.84 21.37
N PRO A 480 55.73 29.78 21.77
CA PRO A 480 56.19 30.49 22.98
C PRO A 480 56.08 32.01 22.82
N GLU A 481 55.54 32.70 23.83
CA GLU A 481 55.16 34.13 23.76
C GLU A 481 56.32 35.14 23.64
N THR A 482 57.59 34.73 23.66
CA THR A 482 58.72 35.67 23.55
C THR A 482 59.89 35.14 22.72
N TYR A 483 60.13 35.75 21.55
CA TYR A 483 61.42 35.70 20.83
C TYR A 483 61.81 37.09 20.30
N PRO A 484 63.13 37.41 20.16
CA PRO A 484 63.60 38.70 19.69
C PRO A 484 63.43 38.85 18.17
N ASP A 485 63.04 40.05 17.73
CA ASP A 485 62.60 40.46 16.38
C ASP A 485 63.59 40.31 15.20
N THR A 486 64.55 39.37 15.22
CA THR A 486 65.49 39.22 14.09
C THR A 486 65.70 37.81 13.54
N ASP A 487 65.08 36.77 14.09
CA ASP A 487 65.01 35.45 13.44
C ASP A 487 63.64 34.83 13.68
N VAL A 488 62.88 34.59 12.61
CA VAL A 488 61.62 33.83 12.68
C VAL A 488 62.03 32.36 12.80
N PRO A 489 61.71 31.66 13.92
CA PRO A 489 62.05 30.25 14.00
C PRO A 489 61.29 29.49 12.91
N THR A 490 62.00 28.65 12.15
CA THR A 490 61.39 27.80 11.13
C THR A 490 60.86 26.54 11.79
N CYS A 491 59.53 26.40 11.85
CA CYS A 491 58.90 25.17 12.30
C CYS A 491 58.98 24.09 11.20
N ARG A 492 59.43 22.88 11.55
CA ARG A 492 59.28 21.69 10.70
C ARG A 492 57.92 21.04 11.00
N THR A 493 57.05 20.96 10.00
CA THR A 493 55.74 20.32 10.13
C THR A 493 55.88 18.80 10.00
N VAL A 494 55.33 18.05 10.96
CA VAL A 494 55.40 16.58 10.99
C VAL A 494 53.97 16.01 11.05
N ALA A 495 53.68 15.02 10.20
CA ALA A 495 52.41 14.32 10.19
C ALA A 495 52.32 13.33 11.38
N THR A 496 51.17 13.33 12.06
CA THR A 496 50.85 12.37 13.13
C THR A 496 49.44 11.82 12.92
N ASN A 497 49.08 10.75 13.61
CA ASN A 497 47.75 10.12 13.51
C ASN A 497 46.57 11.08 13.83
N ASP A 498 46.83 12.21 14.48
CA ASP A 498 45.83 13.21 14.86
C ASP A 498 45.89 14.49 14.00
N GLY A 499 46.71 14.52 12.94
CA GLY A 499 46.96 15.69 12.09
C GLY A 499 48.43 16.16 12.10
N PHE A 500 48.69 17.39 11.64
CA PHE A 500 50.05 17.95 11.56
C PHE A 500 50.45 18.67 12.86
N ARG A 501 51.67 18.40 13.36
CA ARG A 501 52.27 19.09 14.53
C ARG A 501 53.48 19.95 14.12
N CYS A 502 53.72 21.03 14.86
CA CYS A 502 54.88 21.90 14.66
C CYS A 502 56.04 21.51 15.59
N CYS A 503 57.18 21.11 15.01
CA CYS A 503 58.39 20.78 15.75
C CYS A 503 59.45 21.86 15.51
N TRP A 504 59.85 22.52 16.59
CA TRP A 504 60.81 23.63 16.54
C TRP A 504 62.24 23.09 16.70
N SER A 505 63.12 23.37 15.74
CA SER A 505 64.56 23.15 15.93
C SER A 505 65.15 24.31 16.73
N PRO A 506 66.06 24.09 17.69
CA PRO A 506 66.85 25.16 18.29
C PRO A 506 67.74 25.86 17.27
#